data_AF-A0A9X4M6P7-F1
#
_entry.id   AF-A0A9X4M6P7-F1
#
_cell.length_a   1.000
_cell.length_b   1.000
_cell.length_c   1.000
_cell.angle_alpha   90.00
_cell.angle_beta   90.00
_cell.angle_gamma   90.00
#
_symmetry.space_group_name_H-M   'P 1'
#
loop_
_entity.id
_entity.type
_entity.pdbx_description
1 polymer ?
#
loop_
_entity_poly.entity_id
_entity_poly.type
_entity_poly.pdbx_seq_one_letter_code
_entity_poly.pdbx_strand_id
1 'polypeptide(L)'
;MRKPRKFSLFPILIVFLLCFSFSLATYFDSVTNPSAIAVFAQSNPEAANNDAAKTPVSNASVTNSTSNNQTSNNQTSNNDAAKSPVSKDNAKKPATSTANPLGMNNLVPFPSNVALPMRVGVSLFVNSINKINEATNTFESQFDLRYVWNDPRLAFDTGEMGTNRLEFGQEAAVAKLATIWNPQIKITNIIEKDAQISPGLFIHYDGEVELIQRVKATFESKLNLDAFPFDTQSLLVAMLSSKYNSNQISLSQNQDDINESGLDPELKINGWNPQGISFNISQTRAWNGAFLRQIEARVTIKRIPNAILGSIFTPFLLTLIVPTIFTFCANVDLSPRLVAWSGSILALVALTFTFSVRYPWLGSNSLVSQVFTTGHAYQLVSVLLSITIFNPDVAKRMDRFIVAELVRYLRWFVPVGFLGVLITKSLLTAFDW
;
A
#
# COMPACT_ATOMS: atom_id res chain seq x y z
N MET A 1 61.81 7.13 45.25
CA MET A 1 60.34 7.23 45.36
C MET A 1 59.81 8.16 44.26
N ARG A 2 58.86 7.71 43.42
CA ARG A 2 58.10 8.58 42.49
C ARG A 2 56.62 8.52 42.88
N LYS A 3 55.94 9.68 42.97
CA LYS A 3 54.52 9.76 43.36
C LYS A 3 53.63 8.99 42.36
N PRO A 4 52.58 8.27 42.81
CA PRO A 4 51.59 7.70 41.91
C PRO A 4 50.79 8.82 41.24
N ARG A 5 50.67 8.78 39.91
CA ARG A 5 49.71 9.63 39.19
C ARG A 5 48.31 9.09 39.45
N LYS A 6 47.41 9.92 40.00
CA LYS A 6 45.99 9.59 40.10
C LYS A 6 45.43 9.44 38.68
N PHE A 7 45.14 8.21 38.26
CA PHE A 7 44.37 7.98 37.04
C PHE A 7 42.90 8.33 37.32
N SER A 8 42.35 9.21 36.49
CA SER A 8 40.96 9.64 36.61
C SER A 8 40.06 8.68 35.83
N LEU A 9 38.96 8.22 36.43
CA LEU A 9 37.90 7.43 35.77
C LEU A 9 37.02 8.28 34.83
N PHE A 10 37.15 9.60 34.90
CA PHE A 10 36.36 10.59 34.19
C PHE A 10 36.30 10.42 32.65
N PRO A 11 37.38 10.10 31.89
CA PRO A 11 37.29 9.96 30.44
C PRO A 11 36.52 8.70 30.01
N ILE A 12 36.53 7.63 30.81
CA ILE A 12 35.74 6.41 30.54
C ILE A 12 34.26 6.69 30.80
N LEU A 13 33.95 7.38 31.90
CA LEU A 13 32.59 7.82 32.20
C LEU A 13 32.06 8.81 31.14
N ILE A 14 32.92 9.71 30.61
CA ILE A 14 32.59 10.61 29.50
C ILE A 14 32.28 9.83 28.23
N VAL A 15 33.08 8.83 27.83
CA VAL A 15 32.77 8.01 26.64
C VAL A 15 31.45 7.24 26.84
N PHE A 16 31.22 6.67 28.03
CA PHE A 16 29.99 5.96 28.33
C PHE A 16 28.76 6.89 28.30
N LEU A 17 28.86 8.08 28.89
CA LEU A 17 27.81 9.11 28.86
C LEU A 17 27.60 9.67 27.44
N LEU A 18 28.66 9.86 26.65
CA LEU A 18 28.55 10.32 25.26
C LEU A 18 27.84 9.28 24.39
N CYS A 19 28.16 7.99 24.52
CA CYS A 19 27.43 6.92 23.82
C CYS A 19 25.97 6.81 24.26
N PHE A 20 25.68 7.01 25.55
CA PHE A 20 24.31 7.02 26.08
C PHE A 20 23.54 8.25 25.58
N SER A 21 24.16 9.43 25.57
CA SER A 21 23.55 10.65 25.02
C SER A 21 23.40 10.61 23.50
N PHE A 22 24.27 9.91 22.78
CA PHE A 22 24.13 9.74 21.33
C PHE A 22 22.94 8.81 20.99
N SER A 23 22.74 7.76 21.79
CA SER A 23 21.57 6.88 21.69
C SER A 23 20.26 7.58 22.10
N LEU A 24 20.34 8.53 23.04
CA LEU A 24 19.20 9.35 23.46
C LEU A 24 18.91 10.47 22.44
N ALA A 25 19.95 11.05 21.81
CA ALA A 25 19.81 12.07 20.77
C ALA A 25 19.20 11.49 19.49
N THR A 26 19.62 10.31 19.03
CA THR A 26 18.98 9.64 17.88
C THR A 26 17.54 9.24 18.17
N TYR A 27 17.21 8.88 19.41
CA TYR A 27 15.83 8.69 19.86
C TYR A 27 15.02 9.99 19.76
N PHE A 28 15.52 11.12 20.26
CA PHE A 28 14.81 12.42 20.15
C PHE A 28 14.73 12.98 18.72
N ASP A 29 15.75 12.83 17.88
CA ASP A 29 15.70 13.24 16.46
C ASP A 29 14.67 12.42 15.67
N SER A 30 14.49 11.13 16.01
CA SER A 30 13.43 10.29 15.40
C SER A 30 12.00 10.75 15.74
N VAL A 31 11.83 11.51 16.83
CA VAL A 31 10.54 12.09 17.24
C VAL A 31 10.28 13.44 16.56
N THR A 32 11.32 14.16 16.13
CA THR A 32 11.20 15.52 15.58
C THR A 32 11.29 15.60 14.07
N ASN A 33 11.94 14.66 13.38
CA ASN A 33 12.07 14.74 11.92
C ASN A 33 12.11 13.37 11.19
N PRO A 34 10.96 12.83 10.72
CA PRO A 34 10.89 11.52 10.07
C PRO A 34 11.52 11.46 8.67
N SER A 35 12.03 12.57 8.12
CA SER A 35 12.55 12.63 6.75
C SER A 35 13.97 12.07 6.57
N ALA A 36 14.77 11.98 7.64
CA ALA A 36 16.19 11.62 7.54
C ALA A 36 16.45 10.14 7.15
N ILE A 37 15.50 9.24 7.38
CA ILE A 37 15.63 7.80 7.09
C ILE A 37 15.44 7.52 5.57
N ALA A 38 14.77 8.42 4.83
CA ALA A 38 14.49 8.23 3.40
C ALA A 38 15.75 8.20 2.51
N VAL A 39 16.88 8.76 2.97
CA VAL A 39 18.10 8.92 2.18
C VAL A 39 18.76 7.58 1.78
N PHE A 40 18.51 6.50 2.53
CA PHE A 40 19.03 5.16 2.19
C PHE A 40 18.09 4.29 1.32
N ALA A 41 16.91 4.80 0.94
CA ALA A 41 15.90 4.04 0.21
C ALA A 41 15.87 4.30 -1.32
N GLN A 42 16.67 5.24 -1.85
CA GLN A 42 16.68 5.59 -3.27
C GLN A 42 18.07 5.51 -3.90
N SER A 43 18.41 4.33 -4.40
CA SER A 43 19.41 4.16 -5.46
C SER A 43 19.01 3.00 -6.40
N ASN A 44 18.08 3.28 -7.31
CA ASN A 44 17.78 2.38 -8.44
C ASN A 44 18.27 3.06 -9.74
N PRO A 45 19.32 2.54 -10.42
CA PRO A 45 19.97 3.23 -11.52
C PRO A 45 19.35 2.87 -12.88
N GLU A 46 18.10 3.26 -13.13
CA GLU A 46 17.45 2.98 -14.43
C GLU A 46 16.42 4.04 -14.87
N ALA A 47 16.84 5.32 -14.90
CA ALA A 47 16.12 6.41 -15.56
C ALA A 47 17.04 7.62 -15.81
N ALA A 48 17.99 7.50 -16.75
CA ALA A 48 18.92 8.59 -17.08
C ALA A 48 19.29 8.63 -18.58
N ASN A 49 18.29 8.78 -19.46
CA ASN A 49 18.50 9.48 -20.73
C ASN A 49 17.19 10.00 -21.31
N ASN A 50 17.29 11.01 -22.19
CA ASN A 50 16.21 11.73 -22.89
C ASN A 50 15.47 12.78 -22.04
N ASP A 51 16.04 13.99 -21.94
CA ASP A 51 15.58 15.12 -22.78
C ASP A 51 16.29 16.45 -22.46
N ALA A 52 17.04 16.99 -23.42
CA ALA A 52 17.41 18.41 -23.44
C ALA A 52 17.80 18.92 -24.85
N ALA A 53 17.18 20.05 -25.24
CA ALA A 53 17.69 21.09 -26.16
C ALA A 53 17.83 20.81 -27.68
N LYS A 54 16.76 21.15 -28.42
CA LYS A 54 16.70 22.06 -29.60
C LYS A 54 18.02 22.43 -30.36
N THR A 55 18.05 22.06 -31.65
CA THR A 55 18.34 22.86 -32.90
C THR A 55 19.21 24.14 -32.88
N PRO A 56 19.87 24.56 -34.00
CA PRO A 56 19.73 24.09 -35.40
C PRO A 56 21.07 23.90 -36.17
N VAL A 57 21.00 23.56 -37.48
CA VAL A 57 21.67 24.20 -38.64
C VAL A 57 21.76 23.24 -39.85
N SER A 58 21.92 23.80 -41.03
CA SER A 58 21.51 23.32 -42.35
C SER A 58 22.59 22.69 -43.25
N ASN A 59 22.07 22.07 -44.32
CA ASN A 59 22.58 22.03 -45.71
C ASN A 59 23.45 20.87 -46.21
N ALA A 60 23.05 20.45 -47.42
CA ALA A 60 23.87 19.88 -48.51
C ALA A 60 24.48 18.47 -48.29
N SER A 61 24.59 17.60 -49.28
CA SER A 61 24.05 17.53 -50.66
C SER A 61 24.57 16.23 -51.33
N VAL A 62 23.90 15.68 -52.36
CA VAL A 62 24.51 15.12 -53.60
C VAL A 62 25.48 13.91 -53.41
N THR A 63 25.39 12.73 -54.06
CA THR A 63 24.69 12.26 -55.29
C THR A 63 24.86 10.73 -55.46
N ASN A 64 23.99 10.11 -56.28
CA ASN A 64 24.24 8.96 -57.20
C ASN A 64 24.75 7.62 -56.59
N SER A 65 24.55 6.43 -57.18
CA SER A 65 23.97 5.97 -58.46
C SER A 65 23.41 4.53 -58.22
N THR A 66 22.56 3.90 -59.05
CA THR A 66 22.83 3.51 -60.45
C THR A 66 21.54 3.05 -61.15
N SER A 67 21.47 3.28 -62.47
CA SER A 67 20.39 2.87 -63.38
C SER A 67 20.65 1.49 -64.01
N ASN A 68 19.58 0.81 -64.48
CA ASN A 68 19.43 0.13 -65.79
C ASN A 68 18.29 -0.93 -65.71
N ASN A 69 17.48 -1.24 -66.73
CA ASN A 69 17.42 -0.73 -68.12
C ASN A 69 16.01 -0.98 -68.72
N GLN A 70 15.57 -0.13 -69.67
CA GLN A 70 14.85 -0.40 -70.95
C GLN A 70 13.66 -1.42 -71.01
N THR A 71 12.57 -1.24 -71.79
CA THR A 71 12.38 -0.52 -73.08
C THR A 71 10.87 -0.28 -73.39
N SER A 72 10.55 0.78 -74.16
CA SER A 72 9.57 0.94 -75.29
C SER A 72 8.29 0.05 -75.44
N ASN A 73 7.15 0.48 -76.02
CA ASN A 73 6.85 1.66 -76.87
C ASN A 73 5.32 1.95 -77.07
N ASN A 74 5.01 3.02 -77.83
CA ASN A 74 3.73 3.46 -78.49
C ASN A 74 2.69 4.20 -77.61
N GLN A 75 2.45 5.52 -77.76
CA GLN A 75 1.74 6.24 -78.85
C GLN A 75 0.32 5.68 -79.14
N THR A 76 -0.76 6.48 -79.29
CA THR A 76 -0.84 7.87 -79.79
C THR A 76 -2.15 8.59 -79.39
N SER A 77 -2.11 9.93 -79.27
CA SER A 77 -3.22 10.92 -79.47
C SER A 77 -4.47 10.89 -78.54
N ASN A 78 -5.22 11.96 -78.24
CA ASN A 78 -5.18 13.45 -78.32
C ASN A 78 -6.42 13.98 -77.51
N ASN A 79 -6.66 15.25 -77.12
CA ASN A 79 -5.96 16.54 -77.29
C ASN A 79 -6.33 17.53 -76.14
N ASP A 80 -5.49 18.54 -75.93
CA ASP A 80 -5.74 19.95 -75.55
C ASP A 80 -6.79 20.39 -74.50
N ALA A 81 -6.25 20.81 -73.34
CA ALA A 81 -6.25 22.19 -72.84
C ALA A 81 -7.49 23.12 -73.00
N ALA A 82 -8.17 23.32 -71.86
CA ALA A 82 -8.49 24.62 -71.23
C ALA A 82 -9.16 25.76 -72.03
N LYS A 83 -10.43 26.05 -71.67
CA LYS A 83 -10.90 27.42 -71.31
C LYS A 83 -12.21 27.42 -70.52
N SER A 84 -12.23 28.18 -69.43
CA SER A 84 -13.42 28.73 -68.75
C SER A 84 -13.78 30.12 -69.38
N PRO A 85 -14.93 30.79 -69.12
CA PRO A 85 -15.73 30.73 -67.88
C PRO A 85 -17.28 30.96 -67.93
N VAL A 86 -17.91 30.75 -66.76
CA VAL A 86 -19.10 31.44 -66.19
C VAL A 86 -20.45 31.44 -66.95
N SER A 87 -21.47 30.83 -66.32
CA SER A 87 -22.73 31.51 -65.93
C SER A 87 -23.51 30.68 -64.89
N LYS A 88 -24.45 31.32 -64.18
CA LYS A 88 -25.18 30.78 -63.02
C LYS A 88 -26.42 30.00 -63.46
N ASP A 89 -26.85 29.00 -62.69
CA ASP A 89 -28.27 28.96 -62.31
C ASP A 89 -28.56 28.19 -60.99
N ASN A 90 -29.71 28.47 -60.39
CA ASN A 90 -30.16 27.92 -59.11
C ASN A 90 -30.92 26.60 -59.25
N ALA A 91 -30.55 25.57 -58.47
CA ALA A 91 -31.44 24.43 -58.21
C ALA A 91 -31.31 23.90 -56.77
N LYS A 92 -32.44 23.95 -56.05
CA LYS A 92 -32.59 23.60 -54.63
C LYS A 92 -32.65 22.06 -54.44
N LYS A 93 -31.69 21.48 -53.71
CA LYS A 93 -31.74 20.08 -53.25
C LYS A 93 -32.09 20.05 -51.74
N PRO A 94 -33.01 19.18 -51.27
CA PRO A 94 -33.48 19.22 -49.89
C PRO A 94 -32.38 18.81 -48.90
N ALA A 95 -32.45 19.38 -47.69
CA ALA A 95 -31.45 19.16 -46.64
C ALA A 95 -31.47 17.72 -46.12
N THR A 96 -30.34 17.02 -46.28
CA THR A 96 -30.10 15.76 -45.58
C THR A 96 -29.95 16.02 -44.09
N SER A 97 -30.65 15.20 -43.29
CA SER A 97 -30.56 15.11 -41.83
C SER A 97 -29.17 15.45 -41.28
N THR A 98 -29.08 16.47 -40.43
CA THR A 98 -27.86 16.81 -39.70
C THR A 98 -27.64 15.77 -38.61
N ALA A 99 -26.82 14.76 -38.90
CA ALA A 99 -26.37 13.80 -37.90
C ALA A 99 -25.69 14.55 -36.75
N ASN A 100 -26.20 14.42 -35.52
CA ASN A 100 -25.73 15.15 -34.36
C ASN A 100 -24.32 14.67 -33.96
N PRO A 101 -23.25 15.49 -34.13
CA PRO A 101 -21.87 15.01 -34.08
C PRO A 101 -21.34 14.74 -32.67
N LEU A 102 -22.17 14.88 -31.63
CA LEU A 102 -21.79 14.77 -30.22
C LEU A 102 -22.40 13.55 -29.49
N GLY A 103 -23.18 12.71 -30.17
CA GLY A 103 -23.69 11.46 -29.57
C GLY A 103 -24.56 11.63 -28.31
N MET A 104 -25.16 12.80 -28.08
CA MET A 104 -25.87 13.16 -26.84
C MET A 104 -27.19 12.40 -26.58
N ASN A 105 -27.49 11.35 -27.34
CA ASN A 105 -28.75 10.61 -27.27
C ASN A 105 -28.85 9.61 -26.10
N ASN A 106 -27.74 9.36 -25.37
CA ASN A 106 -27.64 8.30 -24.35
C ASN A 106 -27.57 8.81 -22.89
N LEU A 107 -27.96 10.07 -22.62
CA LEU A 107 -28.00 10.60 -21.25
C LEU A 107 -29.37 10.36 -20.61
N VAL A 108 -29.52 9.25 -19.88
CA VAL A 108 -30.74 8.97 -19.11
C VAL A 108 -30.92 10.07 -18.03
N PRO A 109 -32.06 10.79 -18.01
CA PRO A 109 -32.27 11.91 -17.10
C PRO A 109 -32.49 11.43 -15.66
N PHE A 110 -32.08 12.28 -14.71
CA PHE A 110 -32.33 12.10 -13.28
C PHE A 110 -33.84 11.93 -13.02
N PRO A 111 -34.27 11.09 -12.05
CA PRO A 111 -35.69 10.86 -11.77
C PRO A 111 -36.47 12.12 -11.41
N SER A 112 -37.52 12.40 -12.17
CA SER A 112 -38.51 13.43 -11.84
C SER A 112 -39.39 12.98 -10.67
N ASN A 113 -39.91 13.92 -9.89
CA ASN A 113 -40.82 13.69 -8.76
C ASN A 113 -40.24 12.86 -7.57
N VAL A 114 -38.91 12.78 -7.44
CA VAL A 114 -38.25 12.18 -6.26
C VAL A 114 -37.72 13.28 -5.33
N ALA A 115 -37.84 13.04 -4.02
CA ALA A 115 -37.31 13.95 -3.00
C ALA A 115 -35.77 14.04 -3.09
N LEU A 116 -35.25 15.26 -2.98
CA LEU A 116 -33.81 15.55 -3.02
C LEU A 116 -33.28 15.83 -1.60
N PRO A 117 -32.09 15.32 -1.22
CA PRO A 117 -31.26 14.38 -1.98
C PRO A 117 -31.86 12.97 -2.00
N MET A 118 -31.78 12.29 -3.14
CA MET A 118 -32.25 10.91 -3.27
C MET A 118 -31.40 9.98 -2.41
N ARG A 119 -32.05 9.16 -1.60
CA ARG A 119 -31.40 8.13 -0.79
C ARG A 119 -30.87 7.01 -1.68
N VAL A 120 -29.60 6.67 -1.51
CA VAL A 120 -29.01 5.42 -1.99
C VAL A 120 -28.52 4.66 -0.76
N GLY A 121 -29.16 3.52 -0.48
CA GLY A 121 -28.71 2.52 0.49
C GLY A 121 -27.44 1.84 -0.03
N VAL A 122 -26.50 1.54 0.87
CA VAL A 122 -25.23 0.89 0.51
C VAL A 122 -24.90 -0.22 1.51
N SER A 123 -24.77 -1.45 1.03
CA SER A 123 -24.27 -2.59 1.82
C SER A 123 -23.01 -3.18 1.20
N LEU A 124 -22.16 -3.78 2.06
CA LEU A 124 -20.97 -4.52 1.65
C LEU A 124 -20.99 -5.91 2.30
N PHE A 125 -20.98 -6.95 1.48
CA PHE A 125 -20.75 -8.32 1.92
C PHE A 125 -19.39 -8.83 1.42
N VAL A 126 -18.52 -9.26 2.33
CA VAL A 126 -17.17 -9.73 1.99
C VAL A 126 -17.16 -11.25 1.83
N ASN A 127 -17.01 -11.70 0.58
CA ASN A 127 -16.93 -13.13 0.24
C ASN A 127 -15.53 -13.70 0.54
N SER A 128 -14.47 -13.01 0.09
CA SER A 128 -13.10 -13.49 0.31
C SER A 128 -12.08 -12.35 0.39
N ILE A 129 -11.01 -12.58 1.14
CA ILE A 129 -9.79 -11.76 1.13
C ILE A 129 -8.63 -12.71 0.79
N ASN A 130 -8.19 -12.66 -0.46
CA ASN A 130 -7.29 -13.65 -1.06
C ASN A 130 -5.84 -13.40 -0.67
N LYS A 131 -5.45 -12.12 -0.65
CA LYS A 131 -4.07 -11.69 -0.42
C LYS A 131 -4.03 -10.30 0.19
N ILE A 132 -3.19 -10.10 1.19
CA ILE A 132 -2.80 -8.79 1.69
C ILE A 132 -1.32 -8.62 1.36
N ASN A 133 -0.93 -7.44 0.86
CA ASN A 133 0.45 -7.12 0.53
C ASN A 133 0.90 -5.89 1.31
N GLU A 134 1.60 -6.15 2.41
CA GLU A 134 2.12 -5.10 3.29
C GLU A 134 3.15 -4.21 2.59
N ALA A 135 3.85 -4.70 1.56
CA ALA A 135 4.88 -3.92 0.87
C ALA A 135 4.29 -2.87 -0.09
N THR A 136 3.14 -3.15 -0.71
CA THR A 136 2.48 -2.21 -1.63
C THR A 136 1.28 -1.48 -1.02
N ASN A 137 0.92 -1.75 0.24
CA ASN A 137 -0.33 -1.27 0.86
C ASN A 137 -1.57 -1.63 0.04
N THR A 138 -1.65 -2.87 -0.43
CA THR A 138 -2.80 -3.36 -1.22
C THR A 138 -3.36 -4.66 -0.68
N PHE A 139 -4.62 -4.94 -1.00
CA PHE A 139 -5.24 -6.23 -0.75
C PHE A 139 -6.12 -6.68 -1.93
N GLU A 140 -6.13 -7.98 -2.22
CA GLU A 140 -7.01 -8.61 -3.20
C GLU A 140 -8.21 -9.21 -2.47
N SER A 141 -9.41 -8.83 -2.88
CA SER A 141 -10.66 -9.29 -2.26
C SER A 141 -11.77 -9.46 -3.30
N GLN A 142 -12.69 -10.36 -2.99
CA GLN A 142 -13.99 -10.44 -3.64
C GLN A 142 -15.08 -10.03 -2.64
N PHE A 143 -15.92 -9.08 -3.05
CA PHE A 143 -17.05 -8.61 -2.28
C PHE A 143 -18.26 -8.33 -3.15
N ASP A 144 -19.43 -8.33 -2.53
CA ASP A 144 -20.68 -7.91 -3.16
C ASP A 144 -21.08 -6.55 -2.59
N LEU A 145 -21.18 -5.56 -3.48
CA LEU A 145 -21.70 -4.24 -3.17
C LEU A 145 -23.17 -4.16 -3.58
N ARG A 146 -24.04 -3.88 -2.63
CA ARG A 146 -25.47 -3.71 -2.84
C ARG A 146 -25.81 -2.23 -2.78
N TYR A 147 -26.48 -1.72 -3.81
CA TYR A 147 -27.01 -0.36 -3.87
C TYR A 147 -28.53 -0.41 -4.02
N VAL A 148 -29.26 0.32 -3.18
CA VAL A 148 -30.72 0.38 -3.24
C VAL A 148 -31.19 1.83 -3.40
N TRP A 149 -32.06 2.10 -4.37
CA TRP A 149 -32.72 3.40 -4.54
C TRP A 149 -34.15 3.21 -5.06
N ASN A 150 -35.00 4.23 -4.95
CA ASN A 150 -36.36 4.19 -5.49
C ASN A 150 -36.47 5.13 -6.69
N ASP A 151 -36.92 4.60 -7.84
CA ASP A 151 -37.32 5.37 -9.03
C ASP A 151 -38.76 5.01 -9.40
N PRO A 152 -39.76 5.83 -9.01
CA PRO A 152 -41.18 5.57 -9.25
C PRO A 152 -41.56 5.41 -10.73
N ARG A 153 -40.68 5.78 -11.67
CA ARG A 153 -40.87 5.58 -13.12
C ARG A 153 -40.67 4.13 -13.56
N LEU A 154 -40.14 3.28 -12.68
CA LEU A 154 -39.85 1.86 -12.93
C LEU A 154 -40.84 0.91 -12.22
N ALA A 155 -41.79 1.46 -11.44
CA ALA A 155 -42.89 0.70 -10.86
C ALA A 155 -43.77 0.07 -11.96
N PHE A 156 -44.29 -1.12 -11.71
CA PHE A 156 -45.09 -1.89 -12.67
C PHE A 156 -46.18 -2.69 -11.96
N ASP A 157 -47.27 -3.01 -12.66
CA ASP A 157 -48.35 -3.80 -12.07
C ASP A 157 -47.97 -5.29 -12.02
N THR A 158 -47.97 -5.85 -10.81
CA THR A 158 -47.84 -7.29 -10.54
C THR A 158 -48.88 -8.13 -11.27
N GLY A 159 -50.09 -7.61 -11.52
CA GLY A 159 -51.17 -8.28 -12.21
C GLY A 159 -50.91 -8.48 -13.71
N GLU A 160 -50.21 -7.54 -14.36
CA GLU A 160 -49.84 -7.65 -15.78
C GLU A 160 -48.56 -8.48 -15.97
N MET A 161 -47.60 -8.36 -15.05
CA MET A 161 -46.28 -9.01 -15.18
C MET A 161 -46.20 -10.41 -14.54
N GLY A 162 -47.14 -10.78 -13.67
CA GLY A 162 -47.18 -12.09 -12.99
C GLY A 162 -46.04 -12.34 -12.00
N THR A 163 -45.29 -11.29 -11.63
CA THR A 163 -44.16 -11.32 -10.68
C THR A 163 -44.11 -10.04 -9.87
N ASN A 164 -43.51 -10.09 -8.69
CA ASN A 164 -43.28 -8.92 -7.84
C ASN A 164 -41.90 -8.27 -8.07
N ARG A 165 -41.03 -8.92 -8.86
CA ARG A 165 -39.64 -8.55 -9.10
C ARG A 165 -39.20 -8.95 -10.51
N LEU A 166 -38.46 -8.08 -11.19
CA LEU A 166 -37.78 -8.36 -12.46
C LEU A 166 -36.30 -8.53 -12.19
N GLU A 167 -35.72 -9.62 -12.68
CA GLU A 167 -34.33 -9.99 -12.42
C GLU A 167 -33.51 -9.97 -13.72
N PHE A 168 -32.37 -9.28 -13.70
CA PHE A 168 -31.44 -9.19 -14.82
C PHE A 168 -30.04 -9.55 -14.34
N GLY A 169 -29.42 -10.57 -14.92
CA GLY A 169 -28.05 -10.97 -14.63
C GLY A 169 -27.05 -10.51 -15.69
N GLN A 170 -25.82 -10.20 -15.26
CA GLN A 170 -24.64 -10.01 -16.13
C GLN A 170 -24.91 -9.04 -17.31
N GLU A 171 -24.82 -9.50 -18.55
CA GLU A 171 -25.00 -8.68 -19.76
C GLU A 171 -26.40 -8.04 -19.82
N ALA A 172 -27.45 -8.75 -19.39
CA ALA A 172 -28.81 -8.21 -19.34
C ALA A 172 -28.92 -7.07 -18.32
N ALA A 173 -28.22 -7.17 -17.19
CA ALA A 173 -28.13 -6.08 -16.21
C ALA A 173 -27.43 -4.86 -16.79
N VAL A 174 -26.30 -5.05 -17.50
CA VAL A 174 -25.56 -3.95 -18.16
C VAL A 174 -26.43 -3.27 -19.22
N ALA A 175 -27.10 -4.05 -20.08
CA ALA A 175 -28.00 -3.52 -21.11
C ALA A 175 -29.16 -2.72 -20.48
N LYS A 176 -29.78 -3.23 -19.40
CA LYS A 176 -30.87 -2.52 -18.71
C LYS A 176 -30.37 -1.26 -18.00
N LEU A 177 -29.22 -1.30 -17.32
CA LEU A 177 -28.57 -0.14 -16.67
C LEU A 177 -28.20 0.98 -17.63
N ALA A 178 -27.99 0.70 -18.92
CA ALA A 178 -27.79 1.71 -19.95
C ALA A 178 -29.10 2.44 -20.36
N THR A 179 -30.27 1.82 -20.10
CA THR A 179 -31.60 2.39 -20.39
C THR A 179 -32.25 3.09 -19.20
N ILE A 180 -31.93 2.69 -17.97
CA ILE A 180 -32.48 3.27 -16.74
C ILE A 180 -31.51 4.25 -16.08
N TRP A 181 -32.03 5.10 -15.20
CA TRP A 181 -31.17 5.93 -14.37
C TRP A 181 -30.51 5.07 -13.28
N ASN A 182 -29.27 5.38 -12.93
CA ASN A 182 -28.56 4.74 -11.82
C ASN A 182 -27.59 5.75 -11.15
N PRO A 183 -27.21 5.55 -9.88
CA PRO A 183 -26.49 6.54 -9.09
C PRO A 183 -25.00 6.74 -9.43
N GLN A 184 -24.43 5.94 -10.35
CA GLN A 184 -23.05 6.09 -10.86
C GLN A 184 -21.98 6.17 -9.74
N ILE A 185 -22.10 5.26 -8.77
CA ILE A 185 -21.13 5.09 -7.68
C ILE A 185 -19.86 4.43 -8.23
N LYS A 186 -18.70 4.96 -7.87
CA LYS A 186 -17.39 4.41 -8.21
C LYS A 186 -16.63 4.03 -6.96
N ILE A 187 -15.88 2.93 -7.01
CA ILE A 187 -14.88 2.62 -5.98
C ILE A 187 -13.64 3.44 -6.31
N THR A 188 -13.14 4.24 -5.36
CA THR A 188 -12.05 5.20 -5.62
C THR A 188 -10.66 4.63 -5.39
N ASN A 189 -10.55 3.57 -4.57
CA ASN A 189 -9.28 2.94 -4.20
C ASN A 189 -9.07 1.57 -4.88
N ILE A 190 -9.69 1.36 -6.05
CA ILE A 190 -9.55 0.15 -6.85
C ILE A 190 -8.39 0.28 -7.85
N ILE A 191 -7.58 -0.76 -7.99
CA ILE A 191 -6.58 -0.86 -9.05
C ILE A 191 -7.26 -1.48 -10.27
N GLU A 192 -7.70 -0.63 -11.20
CA GLU A 192 -8.61 -0.99 -12.31
C GLU A 192 -8.08 -2.10 -13.23
N LYS A 193 -6.75 -2.28 -13.32
CA LYS A 193 -6.08 -3.18 -14.29
C LYS A 193 -6.64 -4.61 -14.32
N ASP A 194 -6.95 -5.15 -13.15
CA ASP A 194 -7.36 -6.56 -12.97
C ASP A 194 -8.77 -6.66 -12.31
N ALA A 195 -9.57 -5.59 -12.40
CA ALA A 195 -10.89 -5.51 -11.76
C ALA A 195 -11.98 -6.23 -12.57
N GLN A 196 -12.60 -7.25 -11.96
CA GLN A 196 -13.77 -7.93 -12.51
C GLN A 196 -15.02 -7.46 -11.75
N ILE A 197 -16.01 -6.93 -12.47
CA ILE A 197 -17.29 -6.47 -11.91
C ILE A 197 -18.42 -7.21 -12.62
N SER A 198 -19.20 -7.99 -11.89
CA SER A 198 -20.38 -8.71 -12.38
C SER A 198 -21.65 -8.13 -11.75
N PRO A 199 -22.46 -7.36 -12.50
CA PRO A 199 -23.70 -6.81 -11.98
C PRO A 199 -24.86 -7.80 -12.04
N GLY A 200 -25.72 -7.77 -11.02
CA GLY A 200 -27.09 -8.24 -11.03
C GLY A 200 -28.01 -7.07 -10.69
N LEU A 201 -29.06 -6.86 -11.48
CA LEU A 201 -30.02 -5.78 -11.32
C LEU A 201 -31.39 -6.38 -11.04
N PHE A 202 -32.06 -5.85 -10.02
CA PHE A 202 -33.40 -6.23 -9.63
C PHE A 202 -34.29 -4.98 -9.56
N ILE A 203 -35.51 -5.08 -10.08
CA ILE A 203 -36.50 -4.00 -10.06
C ILE A 203 -37.77 -4.57 -9.43
N HIS A 204 -38.21 -3.98 -8.33
CA HIS A 204 -39.42 -4.36 -7.60
C HIS A 204 -40.64 -3.59 -8.13
N TYR A 205 -41.83 -4.16 -7.91
CA TYR A 205 -43.11 -3.63 -8.41
C TYR A 205 -43.42 -2.18 -7.97
N ASP A 206 -42.90 -1.76 -6.82
CA ASP A 206 -43.09 -0.44 -6.21
C ASP A 206 -42.12 0.64 -6.73
N GLY A 207 -41.17 0.27 -7.59
CA GLY A 207 -40.12 1.15 -8.10
C GLY A 207 -38.81 1.10 -7.31
N GLU A 208 -38.68 0.27 -6.27
CA GLU A 208 -37.38 0.01 -5.64
C GLU A 208 -36.46 -0.76 -6.60
N VAL A 209 -35.27 -0.21 -6.83
CA VAL A 209 -34.22 -0.80 -7.66
C VAL A 209 -33.04 -1.19 -6.77
N GLU A 210 -32.61 -2.43 -6.94
CA GLU A 210 -31.49 -3.03 -6.24
C GLU A 210 -30.43 -3.44 -7.27
N LEU A 211 -29.22 -2.89 -7.11
CA LEU A 211 -28.05 -3.24 -7.92
C LEU A 211 -27.04 -3.93 -7.03
N ILE A 212 -26.81 -5.23 -7.26
CA ILE A 212 -25.72 -5.98 -6.65
C ILE A 212 -24.56 -6.03 -7.64
N GLN A 213 -23.37 -5.65 -7.20
CA GLN A 213 -22.13 -5.76 -7.97
C GLN A 213 -21.17 -6.68 -7.24
N ARG A 214 -20.95 -7.87 -7.80
CA ARG A 214 -19.85 -8.74 -7.38
C ARG A 214 -18.56 -8.19 -7.96
N VAL A 215 -17.69 -7.68 -7.10
CA VAL A 215 -16.41 -7.09 -7.47
C VAL A 215 -15.29 -7.99 -6.97
N LYS A 216 -14.41 -8.41 -7.87
CA LYS A 216 -13.14 -9.07 -7.55
C LYS A 216 -12.01 -8.20 -8.11
N ALA A 217 -11.22 -7.59 -7.23
CA ALA A 217 -10.13 -6.70 -7.63
C ALA A 217 -9.06 -6.58 -6.55
N THR A 218 -8.03 -5.80 -6.87
CA THR A 218 -7.05 -5.31 -5.88
C THR A 218 -7.39 -3.89 -5.46
N PHE A 219 -7.28 -3.60 -4.17
CA PHE A 219 -7.60 -2.31 -3.56
C PHE A 219 -6.39 -1.73 -2.85
N GLU A 220 -6.22 -0.42 -2.92
CA GLU A 220 -5.23 0.33 -2.15
C GLU A 220 -5.79 0.64 -0.76
N SER A 221 -5.06 0.30 0.28
CA SER A 221 -5.43 0.59 1.67
C SER A 221 -4.18 0.78 2.50
N LYS A 222 -4.01 1.97 3.08
CA LYS A 222 -2.86 2.29 3.93
C LYS A 222 -2.88 1.41 5.18
N LEU A 223 -1.92 0.50 5.30
CA LEU A 223 -1.74 -0.35 6.46
C LEU A 223 -0.87 0.37 7.50
N ASN A 224 -1.09 0.10 8.79
CA ASN A 224 -0.27 0.62 9.87
C ASN A 224 0.53 -0.52 10.54
N LEU A 225 1.85 -0.56 10.31
CA LEU A 225 2.74 -1.59 10.85
C LEU A 225 3.47 -1.15 12.14
N ASP A 226 3.05 -0.05 12.79
CA ASP A 226 3.67 0.45 14.03
C ASP A 226 3.61 -0.58 15.17
N ALA A 227 2.49 -1.33 15.28
CA ALA A 227 2.29 -2.37 16.29
C ALA A 227 2.73 -3.78 15.82
N PHE A 228 3.40 -3.91 14.68
CA PHE A 228 3.74 -5.21 14.09
C PHE A 228 4.62 -6.07 15.02
N PRO A 229 4.32 -7.36 15.24
CA PRO A 229 3.31 -8.20 14.55
C PRO A 229 1.96 -8.36 15.30
N PHE A 230 1.66 -7.51 16.27
CA PHE A 230 0.41 -7.54 17.05
C PHE A 230 -0.67 -6.60 16.47
N ASP A 231 -0.48 -6.15 15.24
CA ASP A 231 -1.27 -5.13 14.57
C ASP A 231 -2.70 -5.58 14.22
N THR A 232 -3.60 -4.59 14.27
CA THR A 232 -4.96 -4.67 13.72
C THR A 232 -5.05 -3.73 12.53
N GLN A 233 -5.49 -4.22 11.39
CA GLN A 233 -5.62 -3.46 10.14
C GLN A 233 -7.09 -3.16 9.82
N SER A 234 -7.29 -2.05 9.13
CA SER A 234 -8.58 -1.64 8.57
C SER A 234 -8.45 -1.62 7.05
N LEU A 235 -8.93 -2.66 6.37
CA LEU A 235 -8.97 -2.71 4.92
C LEU A 235 -10.10 -1.81 4.41
N LEU A 236 -9.74 -0.77 3.65
CA LEU A 236 -10.66 0.23 3.14
C LEU A 236 -11.28 -0.19 1.80
N VAL A 237 -12.59 0.02 1.65
CA VAL A 237 -13.30 0.09 0.36
C VAL A 237 -14.04 1.42 0.32
N ALA A 238 -13.56 2.36 -0.49
CA ALA A 238 -14.09 3.72 -0.56
C ALA A 238 -14.98 3.90 -1.80
N MET A 239 -16.24 4.27 -1.58
CA MET A 239 -17.25 4.44 -2.61
C MET A 239 -17.68 5.91 -2.72
N LEU A 240 -17.74 6.43 -3.93
CA LEU A 240 -17.97 7.84 -4.23
C LEU A 240 -19.07 8.02 -5.28
N SER A 241 -20.02 8.91 -5.03
CA SER A 241 -20.93 9.38 -6.08
C SER A 241 -20.17 10.26 -7.06
N SER A 242 -19.74 9.69 -8.20
CA SER A 242 -18.81 10.35 -9.11
C SER A 242 -19.47 11.41 -10.01
N LYS A 243 -20.76 11.24 -10.30
CA LYS A 243 -21.53 12.07 -11.25
C LYS A 243 -22.48 13.06 -10.58
N TYR A 244 -22.93 12.76 -9.36
CA TYR A 244 -24.00 13.50 -8.68
C TYR A 244 -23.49 14.12 -7.38
N ASN A 245 -23.93 15.35 -7.10
CA ASN A 245 -23.49 16.09 -5.93
C ASN A 245 -24.33 15.73 -4.67
N SER A 246 -23.89 16.25 -3.52
CA SER A 246 -24.50 16.01 -2.21
C SER A 246 -25.93 16.54 -2.03
N ASN A 247 -26.42 17.36 -2.97
CA ASN A 247 -27.80 17.85 -3.00
C ASN A 247 -28.69 16.97 -3.88
N GLN A 248 -28.11 16.15 -4.76
CA GLN A 248 -28.82 15.23 -5.66
C GLN A 248 -28.93 13.83 -5.07
N ILE A 249 -27.85 13.31 -4.48
CA ILE A 249 -27.77 11.97 -3.89
C ILE A 249 -27.23 12.05 -2.47
N SER A 250 -27.76 11.20 -1.59
CA SER A 250 -27.23 10.89 -0.27
C SER A 250 -26.88 9.40 -0.20
N LEU A 251 -25.62 9.07 0.12
CA LEU A 251 -25.22 7.71 0.48
C LEU A 251 -25.50 7.51 1.96
N SER A 252 -26.17 6.42 2.32
CA SER A 252 -26.60 6.17 3.70
C SER A 252 -26.80 4.68 3.96
N GLN A 253 -26.93 4.33 5.25
CA GLN A 253 -27.32 2.99 5.68
C GLN A 253 -28.50 3.07 6.63
N ASN A 254 -29.51 2.24 6.39
CA ASN A 254 -30.61 1.94 7.31
C ASN A 254 -30.32 0.59 7.98
N GLN A 255 -31.20 0.16 8.89
CA GLN A 255 -31.05 -1.14 9.56
C GLN A 255 -30.95 -2.31 8.55
N ASP A 256 -31.73 -2.29 7.47
CA ASP A 256 -31.69 -3.33 6.44
C ASP A 256 -30.36 -3.34 5.68
N ASP A 257 -29.82 -2.16 5.33
CA ASP A 257 -28.50 -2.09 4.68
C ASP A 257 -27.36 -2.60 5.59
N ILE A 258 -27.52 -2.45 6.91
CA ILE A 258 -26.59 -2.96 7.93
C ILE A 258 -26.75 -4.48 8.08
N ASN A 259 -27.98 -5.00 8.07
CA ASN A 259 -28.26 -6.45 8.15
C ASN A 259 -27.70 -7.20 6.92
N GLU A 260 -27.79 -6.60 5.73
CA GLU A 260 -27.21 -7.11 4.48
C GLU A 260 -25.69 -6.85 4.37
N SER A 261 -25.08 -6.12 5.33
CA SER A 261 -23.63 -5.91 5.39
C SER A 261 -22.98 -6.93 6.31
N GLY A 262 -21.91 -7.57 5.87
CA GLY A 262 -21.28 -8.62 6.67
C GLY A 262 -20.06 -9.27 6.07
N LEU A 263 -19.56 -10.25 6.80
CA LEU A 263 -18.48 -11.14 6.39
C LEU A 263 -19.08 -12.51 6.14
N ASP A 264 -18.55 -13.24 5.14
CA ASP A 264 -18.84 -14.67 5.00
C ASP A 264 -18.50 -15.41 6.32
N PRO A 265 -19.43 -16.17 6.93
CA PRO A 265 -19.17 -16.95 8.14
C PRO A 265 -18.01 -17.95 8.02
N GLU A 266 -17.66 -18.38 6.80
CA GLU A 266 -16.54 -19.27 6.52
C GLU A 266 -15.24 -18.53 6.12
N LEU A 267 -15.23 -17.19 6.16
CA LEU A 267 -14.10 -16.34 5.76
C LEU A 267 -12.81 -16.68 6.54
N LYS A 268 -11.90 -17.40 5.87
CA LYS A 268 -10.56 -17.74 6.38
C LYS A 268 -9.50 -16.96 5.62
N ILE A 269 -8.68 -16.23 6.37
CA ILE A 269 -7.60 -15.39 5.82
C ILE A 269 -6.28 -15.90 6.41
N ASN A 270 -5.29 -16.18 5.55
CA ASN A 270 -4.02 -16.74 6.03
C ASN A 270 -3.25 -15.72 6.89
N GLY A 271 -3.05 -16.04 8.17
CA GLY A 271 -2.35 -15.18 9.13
C GLY A 271 -3.19 -14.04 9.74
N TRP A 272 -4.51 -14.01 9.51
CA TRP A 272 -5.40 -12.96 9.99
C TRP A 272 -6.71 -13.52 10.54
N ASN A 273 -7.24 -12.88 11.58
CA ASN A 273 -8.56 -13.14 12.14
C ASN A 273 -9.48 -11.94 11.83
N PRO A 274 -10.54 -12.09 11.01
CA PRO A 274 -11.47 -11.01 10.77
C PRO A 274 -12.27 -10.68 12.05
N GLN A 275 -12.67 -9.41 12.20
CA GLN A 275 -13.40 -8.93 13.38
C GLN A 275 -14.79 -8.36 13.04
N GLY A 276 -14.93 -7.72 11.87
CA GLY A 276 -16.19 -7.14 11.42
C GLY A 276 -16.00 -6.05 10.36
N ILE A 277 -17.10 -5.39 10.01
CA ILE A 277 -17.13 -4.25 9.10
C ILE A 277 -17.68 -3.04 9.85
N SER A 278 -17.10 -1.87 9.60
CA SER A 278 -17.65 -0.57 10.01
C SER A 278 -17.77 0.34 8.80
N PHE A 279 -18.66 1.32 8.86
CA PHE A 279 -18.87 2.28 7.78
C PHE A 279 -18.68 3.71 8.28
N ASN A 280 -18.09 4.56 7.46
CA ASN A 280 -17.96 6.00 7.71
C ASN A 280 -18.53 6.75 6.50
N ILE A 281 -19.54 7.58 6.73
CA ILE A 281 -20.17 8.41 5.68
C ILE A 281 -19.56 9.81 5.76
N SER A 282 -18.96 10.25 4.66
CA SER A 282 -18.22 11.51 4.59
C SER A 282 -18.56 12.30 3.31
N GLN A 283 -17.92 13.46 3.16
CA GLN A 283 -18.02 14.27 1.95
C GLN A 283 -16.63 14.66 1.48
N THR A 284 -16.42 14.63 0.18
CA THR A 284 -15.19 15.06 -0.47
C THR A 284 -15.48 16.13 -1.53
N ARG A 285 -14.47 16.91 -1.90
CA ARG A 285 -14.60 17.99 -2.88
C ARG A 285 -14.18 17.49 -4.26
N ALA A 286 -15.09 17.59 -5.23
CA ALA A 286 -14.80 17.36 -6.64
C ALA A 286 -13.86 18.45 -7.21
N TRP A 287 -13.21 18.13 -8.33
CA TRP A 287 -12.37 19.05 -9.11
C TRP A 287 -13.07 20.36 -9.51
N ASN A 288 -14.40 20.35 -9.68
CA ASN A 288 -15.22 21.53 -9.96
C ASN A 288 -15.68 22.31 -8.70
N GLY A 289 -15.17 21.94 -7.52
CA GLY A 289 -15.51 22.55 -6.23
C GLY A 289 -16.77 22.02 -5.54
N ALA A 290 -17.60 21.22 -6.21
CA ALA A 290 -18.82 20.66 -5.63
C ALA A 290 -18.52 19.59 -4.56
N PHE A 291 -19.40 19.45 -3.57
CA PHE A 291 -19.31 18.37 -2.58
C PHE A 291 -19.97 17.09 -3.09
N LEU A 292 -19.21 16.00 -3.12
CA LEU A 292 -19.68 14.64 -3.42
C LEU A 292 -19.85 13.85 -2.12
N ARG A 293 -20.81 12.91 -2.11
CA ARG A 293 -21.00 11.96 -1.01
C ARG A 293 -20.07 10.77 -1.19
N GLN A 294 -19.38 10.43 -0.10
CA GLN A 294 -18.49 9.29 0.01
C GLN A 294 -18.95 8.38 1.16
N ILE A 295 -18.81 7.07 0.99
CA ILE A 295 -18.96 6.10 2.07
C ILE A 295 -17.74 5.16 2.05
N GLU A 296 -17.10 5.05 3.20
CA GLU A 296 -15.94 4.19 3.43
C GLU A 296 -16.38 2.98 4.24
N ALA A 297 -16.33 1.81 3.62
CA ALA A 297 -16.42 0.55 4.35
C ALA A 297 -15.03 0.14 4.83
N ARG A 298 -14.92 -0.30 6.09
CA ARG A 298 -13.66 -0.65 6.75
C ARG A 298 -13.78 -2.03 7.37
N VAL A 299 -13.13 -3.01 6.73
CA VAL A 299 -13.05 -4.39 7.23
C VAL A 299 -11.92 -4.48 8.23
N THR A 300 -12.25 -4.76 9.49
CA THR A 300 -11.27 -4.86 10.58
C THR A 300 -10.74 -6.29 10.68
N ILE A 301 -9.41 -6.44 10.62
CA ILE A 301 -8.72 -7.73 10.71
C ILE A 301 -7.57 -7.65 11.72
N LYS A 302 -7.39 -8.67 12.56
CA LYS A 302 -6.31 -8.74 13.55
C LYS A 302 -5.27 -9.78 13.13
N ARG A 303 -3.98 -9.45 13.19
CA ARG A 303 -2.90 -10.37 12.78
C ARG A 303 -2.79 -11.55 13.76
N ILE A 304 -2.41 -12.72 13.24
CA ILE A 304 -2.03 -13.89 14.03
C ILE A 304 -0.49 -13.91 14.17
N PRO A 305 0.07 -13.53 15.33
CA PRO A 305 1.50 -13.24 15.44
C PRO A 305 2.41 -14.49 15.50
N ASN A 306 1.88 -15.62 15.96
CA ASN A 306 2.70 -16.78 16.40
C ASN A 306 3.71 -17.29 15.36
N ALA A 307 3.28 -17.45 14.11
CA ALA A 307 4.16 -17.94 13.04
C ALA A 307 5.25 -16.92 12.70
N ILE A 308 4.89 -15.63 12.63
CA ILE A 308 5.78 -14.52 12.32
C ILE A 308 6.83 -14.35 13.42
N LEU A 309 6.42 -14.38 14.70
CA LEU A 309 7.33 -14.36 15.84
C LEU A 309 8.36 -15.49 15.76
N GLY A 310 7.93 -16.72 15.45
CA GLY A 310 8.83 -17.86 15.25
C GLY A 310 9.87 -17.61 14.15
N SER A 311 9.45 -17.07 13.00
CA SER A 311 10.34 -16.73 11.88
C SER A 311 11.31 -15.57 12.16
N ILE A 312 11.00 -14.67 13.11
CA ILE A 312 11.88 -13.56 13.51
C ILE A 312 12.86 -14.02 14.59
N PHE A 313 12.34 -14.52 15.71
CA PHE A 313 13.13 -14.79 16.91
C PHE A 313 14.08 -15.98 16.75
N THR A 314 13.72 -17.01 15.97
CA THR A 314 14.58 -18.19 15.76
C THR A 314 15.91 -17.84 15.11
N PRO A 315 15.97 -17.23 13.89
CA PRO A 315 17.24 -16.83 13.30
C PRO A 315 17.94 -15.74 14.12
N PHE A 316 17.20 -14.77 14.68
CA PHE A 316 17.77 -13.71 15.52
C PHE A 316 18.54 -14.26 16.72
N LEU A 317 17.95 -15.15 17.51
CA LEU A 317 18.62 -15.75 18.67
C LEU A 317 19.81 -16.63 18.23
N LEU A 318 19.69 -17.33 17.10
CA LEU A 318 20.75 -18.15 16.55
C LEU A 318 21.99 -17.33 16.11
N THR A 319 21.81 -16.13 15.55
CA THR A 319 22.96 -15.25 15.22
C THR A 319 23.71 -14.76 16.47
N LEU A 320 23.03 -14.67 17.62
CA LEU A 320 23.61 -14.12 18.86
C LEU A 320 24.14 -15.19 19.82
N ILE A 321 23.62 -16.42 19.80
CA ILE A 321 23.95 -17.43 20.83
C ILE A 321 25.42 -17.90 20.78
N VAL A 322 25.96 -18.18 19.60
CA VAL A 322 27.35 -18.66 19.43
C VAL A 322 28.40 -17.64 19.88
N PRO A 323 28.42 -16.38 19.40
CA PRO A 323 29.40 -15.40 19.85
C PRO A 323 29.21 -15.01 21.33
N THR A 324 27.97 -15.07 21.85
CA THR A 324 27.68 -14.90 23.28
C THR A 324 28.39 -15.99 24.10
N ILE A 325 28.24 -17.26 23.72
CA ILE A 325 28.93 -18.37 24.40
C ILE A 325 30.45 -18.20 24.33
N PHE A 326 31.01 -17.81 23.18
CA PHE A 326 32.45 -17.60 22.98
C PHE A 326 33.02 -16.39 23.77
N THR A 327 32.16 -15.45 24.17
CA THR A 327 32.55 -14.21 24.86
C THR A 327 32.37 -14.31 26.37
N PHE A 328 31.28 -14.92 26.82
CA PHE A 328 30.88 -14.93 28.23
C PHE A 328 30.98 -16.31 28.88
N CYS A 329 30.83 -17.42 28.14
CA CYS A 329 30.78 -18.77 28.74
C CYS A 329 32.09 -19.55 28.56
N ALA A 330 32.75 -19.42 27.41
CA ALA A 330 33.96 -20.14 27.05
C ALA A 330 35.19 -19.22 27.06
N ASN A 331 36.31 -19.71 27.58
CA ASN A 331 37.60 -18.99 27.60
C ASN A 331 38.30 -19.10 26.23
N VAL A 332 37.65 -18.59 25.18
CA VAL A 332 38.18 -18.59 23.80
C VAL A 332 39.09 -17.39 23.59
N ASP A 333 40.17 -17.55 22.82
CA ASP A 333 41.07 -16.45 22.44
C ASP A 333 40.37 -15.33 21.66
N LEU A 334 40.99 -14.15 21.65
CA LEU A 334 40.42 -12.95 21.03
C LEU A 334 40.12 -13.14 19.53
N SER A 335 41.01 -13.77 18.77
CA SER A 335 40.86 -13.89 17.32
C SER A 335 39.63 -14.73 16.92
N PRO A 336 39.43 -15.98 17.39
CA PRO A 336 38.20 -16.73 17.09
C PRO A 336 36.93 -16.05 17.62
N ARG A 337 37.00 -15.36 18.76
CA ARG A 337 35.87 -14.60 19.31
C ARG A 337 35.44 -13.44 18.41
N LEU A 338 36.41 -12.69 17.87
CA LEU A 338 36.12 -11.61 16.91
C LEU A 338 35.60 -12.16 15.58
N VAL A 339 36.10 -13.30 15.09
CA VAL A 339 35.55 -13.97 13.90
C VAL A 339 34.07 -14.34 14.11
N ALA A 340 33.71 -14.88 15.29
CA ALA A 340 32.32 -15.19 15.62
C ALA A 340 31.43 -13.93 15.66
N TRP A 341 31.89 -12.82 16.22
CA TRP A 341 31.15 -11.55 16.19
C TRP A 341 31.01 -10.97 14.78
N SER A 342 32.05 -11.01 13.95
CA SER A 342 31.98 -10.55 12.55
C SER A 342 30.92 -11.33 11.75
N GLY A 343 30.88 -12.66 11.92
CA GLY A 343 29.85 -13.51 11.31
C GLY A 343 28.44 -13.18 11.81
N SER A 344 28.29 -12.94 13.13
CA SER A 344 27.03 -12.54 13.76
C SER A 344 26.51 -11.20 13.24
N ILE A 345 27.39 -10.20 13.13
CA ILE A 345 27.04 -8.86 12.61
C ILE A 345 26.56 -8.97 11.17
N LEU A 346 27.31 -9.67 10.31
CA LEU A 346 26.92 -9.88 8.91
C LEU A 346 25.57 -10.60 8.80
N ALA A 347 25.35 -11.64 9.59
CA ALA A 347 24.10 -12.40 9.60
C ALA A 347 22.90 -11.57 10.10
N LEU A 348 23.07 -10.73 11.13
CA LEU A 348 22.00 -9.87 11.63
C LEU A 348 21.70 -8.70 10.68
N VAL A 349 22.71 -8.15 10.00
CA VAL A 349 22.50 -7.15 8.93
C VAL A 349 21.72 -7.77 7.76
N ALA A 350 22.07 -8.98 7.32
CA ALA A 350 21.34 -9.69 6.28
C ALA A 350 19.88 -10.00 6.68
N LEU A 351 19.65 -10.40 7.94
CA LEU A 351 18.31 -10.61 8.49
C LEU A 351 17.50 -9.31 8.50
N THR A 352 18.09 -8.21 8.99
CA THR A 352 17.45 -6.88 9.03
C THR A 352 17.08 -6.42 7.62
N PHE A 353 17.99 -6.52 6.65
CA PHE A 353 17.73 -6.20 5.24
C PHE A 353 16.58 -7.03 4.66
N THR A 354 16.56 -8.34 4.93
CA THR A 354 15.49 -9.25 4.48
C THR A 354 14.12 -8.79 4.97
N PHE A 355 14.03 -8.36 6.23
CA PHE A 355 12.78 -7.83 6.79
C PHE A 355 12.43 -6.44 6.27
N SER A 356 13.40 -5.54 6.07
CA SER A 356 13.14 -4.21 5.48
C SER A 356 12.63 -4.28 4.04
N VAL A 357 13.12 -5.23 3.24
CA VAL A 357 12.60 -5.47 1.88
C VAL A 357 11.19 -6.08 1.92
N ARG A 358 10.93 -6.97 2.89
CA ARG A 358 9.61 -7.61 3.05
C ARG A 358 8.54 -6.66 3.59
N TYR A 359 8.93 -5.73 4.47
CA TYR A 359 8.07 -4.76 5.14
C TYR A 359 8.67 -3.35 5.08
N PRO A 360 8.65 -2.66 3.91
CA PRO A 360 9.23 -1.33 3.74
C PRO A 360 8.61 -0.26 4.63
N TRP A 361 7.34 -0.44 5.02
CA TRP A 361 6.56 0.49 5.85
C TRP A 361 6.57 0.12 7.34
N LEU A 362 7.53 -0.71 7.78
CA LEU A 362 7.67 -1.12 9.16
C LEU A 362 8.05 0.08 10.05
N GLY A 363 7.17 0.45 10.99
CA GLY A 363 7.42 1.56 11.90
C GLY A 363 8.65 1.33 12.79
N SER A 364 9.36 2.40 13.13
CA SER A 364 10.49 2.37 14.08
C SER A 364 10.08 1.87 15.47
N ASN A 365 8.81 2.07 15.83
CA ASN A 365 8.21 1.59 17.08
C ASN A 365 7.76 0.11 17.01
N SER A 366 7.84 -0.55 15.86
CA SER A 366 7.51 -1.98 15.73
C SER A 366 8.42 -2.86 16.59
N LEU A 367 7.90 -3.99 17.06
CA LEU A 367 8.69 -4.94 17.85
C LEU A 367 9.95 -5.39 17.08
N VAL A 368 9.81 -5.60 15.78
CA VAL A 368 10.89 -6.10 14.92
C VAL A 368 12.02 -5.10 14.78
N SER A 369 11.70 -3.82 14.53
CA SER A 369 12.70 -2.75 14.49
C SER A 369 13.43 -2.64 15.85
N GLN A 370 12.67 -2.63 16.95
CA GLN A 370 13.25 -2.54 18.30
C GLN A 370 14.12 -3.75 18.66
N VAL A 371 13.73 -4.98 18.28
CA VAL A 371 14.52 -6.21 18.51
C VAL A 371 15.83 -6.19 17.71
N PHE A 372 15.81 -5.83 16.42
CA PHE A 372 17.03 -5.76 15.62
C PHE A 372 17.97 -4.65 16.08
N THR A 373 17.46 -3.45 16.39
CA THR A 373 18.27 -2.36 16.98
C THR A 373 18.90 -2.78 18.31
N THR A 374 18.15 -3.47 19.17
CA THR A 374 18.69 -3.99 20.45
C THR A 374 19.75 -5.06 20.22
N GLY A 375 19.57 -5.94 19.22
CA GLY A 375 20.56 -6.95 18.81
C GLY A 375 21.86 -6.33 18.32
N HIS A 376 21.80 -5.31 17.46
CA HIS A 376 22.99 -4.57 17.01
C HIS A 376 23.70 -3.83 18.15
N ALA A 377 22.95 -3.22 19.08
CA ALA A 377 23.53 -2.61 20.28
C ALA A 377 24.26 -3.66 21.15
N TYR A 378 23.67 -4.85 21.32
CA TYR A 378 24.28 -5.96 22.05
C TYR A 378 25.54 -6.51 21.37
N GLN A 379 25.55 -6.63 20.03
CA GLN A 379 26.74 -6.97 19.25
C GLN A 379 27.87 -5.95 19.48
N LEU A 380 27.56 -4.65 19.37
CA LEU A 380 28.53 -3.57 19.59
C LEU A 380 29.14 -3.62 21.01
N VAL A 381 28.30 -3.71 22.04
CA VAL A 381 28.76 -3.83 23.43
C VAL A 381 29.65 -5.05 23.62
N SER A 382 29.26 -6.20 23.07
CA SER A 382 30.00 -7.45 23.25
C SER A 382 31.34 -7.48 22.50
N VAL A 383 31.44 -6.83 21.33
CA VAL A 383 32.71 -6.60 20.63
C VAL A 383 33.61 -5.66 21.42
N LEU A 384 33.08 -4.54 21.94
CA LEU A 384 33.85 -3.61 22.77
C LEU A 384 34.39 -4.29 24.03
N LEU A 385 33.57 -5.08 24.73
CA LEU A 385 33.99 -5.88 25.88
C LEU A 385 35.06 -6.92 25.51
N SER A 386 34.91 -7.57 24.34
CA SER A 386 35.88 -8.54 23.82
C SER A 386 37.27 -7.94 23.60
N ILE A 387 37.33 -6.73 23.03
CA ILE A 387 38.59 -6.03 22.72
C ILE A 387 39.22 -5.38 23.97
N THR A 388 38.41 -4.99 24.95
CA THR A 388 38.83 -4.26 26.16
C THR A 388 38.98 -5.16 27.39
N ILE A 389 37.93 -5.29 28.21
CA ILE A 389 37.99 -5.93 29.53
C ILE A 389 38.26 -7.44 29.42
N PHE A 390 37.77 -8.09 28.36
CA PHE A 390 37.95 -9.54 28.14
C PHE A 390 39.15 -9.86 27.24
N ASN A 391 40.01 -8.87 26.96
CA ASN A 391 41.28 -9.06 26.27
C ASN A 391 42.43 -9.12 27.31
N PRO A 392 43.15 -10.24 27.43
CA PRO A 392 44.20 -10.38 28.44
C PRO A 392 45.33 -9.33 28.30
N ASP A 393 45.62 -8.85 27.09
CA ASP A 393 46.71 -7.88 26.87
C ASP A 393 46.35 -6.43 27.25
N VAL A 394 45.05 -6.12 27.24
CA VAL A 394 44.52 -4.86 27.77
C VAL A 394 44.32 -4.97 29.27
N ALA A 395 43.76 -6.09 29.74
CA ALA A 395 43.56 -6.40 31.17
C ALA A 395 44.85 -6.32 32.00
N LYS A 396 46.01 -6.74 31.45
CA LYS A 396 47.34 -6.60 32.09
C LYS A 396 47.72 -5.15 32.43
N ARG A 397 47.08 -4.15 31.83
CA ARG A 397 47.32 -2.71 32.09
C ARG A 397 46.45 -2.16 33.23
N MET A 398 45.52 -2.95 33.75
CA MET A 398 44.58 -2.60 34.81
C MET A 398 44.87 -3.42 36.08
N ASP A 399 44.25 -3.07 37.21
CA ASP A 399 44.38 -3.86 38.43
C ASP A 399 43.72 -5.24 38.24
N ARG A 400 44.49 -6.30 38.52
CA ARG A 400 44.07 -7.70 38.34
C ARG A 400 42.81 -8.05 39.14
N PHE A 401 42.66 -7.53 40.36
CA PHE A 401 41.51 -7.82 41.22
C PHE A 401 40.25 -7.12 40.70
N ILE A 402 40.39 -5.86 40.27
CA ILE A 402 39.27 -5.09 39.68
C ILE A 402 38.80 -5.74 38.39
N VAL A 403 39.72 -6.16 37.50
CA VAL A 403 39.33 -6.84 36.25
C VAL A 403 38.67 -8.18 36.52
N ALA A 404 39.19 -9.00 37.44
CA ALA A 404 38.61 -10.32 37.74
C ALA A 404 37.15 -10.22 38.22
N GLU A 405 36.85 -9.27 39.10
CA GLU A 405 35.49 -9.06 39.61
C GLU A 405 34.57 -8.44 38.55
N LEU A 406 35.07 -7.47 37.77
CA LEU A 406 34.32 -6.85 36.67
C LEU A 406 33.97 -7.87 35.57
N VAL A 407 34.91 -8.75 35.21
CA VAL A 407 34.66 -9.87 34.28
C VAL A 407 33.59 -10.79 34.84
N ARG A 408 33.68 -11.20 36.12
CA ARG A 408 32.71 -12.08 36.78
C ARG A 408 31.29 -11.51 36.75
N TYR A 409 31.15 -10.21 37.02
CA TYR A 409 29.86 -9.50 37.00
C TYR A 409 29.31 -9.39 35.58
N LEU A 410 30.09 -8.85 34.63
CA LEU A 410 29.67 -8.66 33.24
C LEU A 410 29.30 -9.97 32.54
N ARG A 411 29.91 -11.09 32.96
CA ARG A 411 29.64 -12.45 32.45
C ARG A 411 28.16 -12.83 32.47
N TRP A 412 27.45 -12.39 33.51
CA TRP A 412 26.04 -12.67 33.70
C TRP A 412 25.18 -11.44 33.44
N PHE A 413 25.62 -10.26 33.88
CA PHE A 413 24.85 -9.03 33.74
C PHE A 413 24.56 -8.67 32.28
N VAL A 414 25.52 -8.86 31.36
CA VAL A 414 25.34 -8.44 29.96
C VAL A 414 24.36 -9.37 29.20
N PRO A 415 24.51 -10.72 29.22
CA PRO A 415 23.53 -11.59 28.55
C PRO A 415 22.14 -11.59 29.22
N VAL A 416 22.07 -11.57 30.55
CA VAL A 416 20.78 -11.56 31.29
C VAL A 416 20.09 -10.21 31.15
N GLY A 417 20.84 -9.10 31.22
CA GLY A 417 20.31 -7.76 30.98
C GLY A 417 19.75 -7.59 29.56
N PHE A 418 20.44 -8.12 28.56
CA PHE A 418 19.95 -8.15 27.18
C PHE A 418 18.64 -8.92 27.04
N LEU A 419 18.53 -10.12 27.61
CA LEU A 419 17.27 -10.87 27.64
C LEU A 419 16.16 -10.11 28.37
N GLY A 420 16.46 -9.45 29.49
CA GLY A 420 15.51 -8.59 30.21
C GLY A 420 15.00 -7.42 29.37
N VAL A 421 15.87 -6.75 28.60
CA VAL A 421 15.47 -5.68 27.66
C VAL A 421 14.59 -6.24 26.54
N LEU A 422 14.96 -7.37 25.92
CA LEU A 422 14.14 -8.00 24.88
C LEU A 422 12.75 -8.37 25.39
N ILE A 423 12.66 -9.03 26.55
CA ILE A 423 11.38 -9.42 27.16
C ILE A 423 10.54 -8.18 27.47
N THR A 424 11.13 -7.14 28.09
CA THR A 424 10.42 -5.89 28.41
C THR A 424 9.88 -5.22 27.15
N LYS A 425 10.70 -5.14 26.09
CA LYS A 425 10.31 -4.61 24.77
C LYS A 425 9.17 -5.42 24.14
N SER A 426 9.27 -6.75 24.15
CA SER A 426 8.23 -7.64 23.63
C SER A 426 6.90 -7.52 24.38
N LEU A 427 6.94 -7.35 25.71
CA LEU A 427 5.74 -7.18 26.52
C LEU A 427 5.08 -5.82 26.29
N LEU A 428 5.85 -4.72 26.26
CA LEU A 428 5.32 -3.37 25.99
C LEU A 428 4.59 -3.34 24.64
N THR A 429 5.24 -3.76 23.55
CA THR A 429 4.59 -3.78 22.22
C THR A 429 3.39 -4.73 22.13
N ALA A 430 3.27 -5.72 23.03
CA ALA A 430 2.12 -6.62 23.09
C ALA A 430 0.95 -6.11 23.96
N PHE A 431 1.17 -5.12 24.83
CA PHE A 431 0.16 -4.59 25.76
C PHE A 431 -0.24 -3.13 25.49
N ASP A 432 0.57 -2.37 24.76
CA ASP A 432 0.29 -0.96 24.44
C ASP A 432 -0.75 -0.75 23.29
N TRP A 433 -1.37 -1.83 22.76
CA TRP A 433 -2.21 -1.83 21.54
C TRP A 433 -3.44 -2.75 21.59
#